data_AF-A0A8S1L8M5-F1
#
_entry.id   AF-A0A8S1L8M5-F1
#
_cell.length_a   1.000
_cell.length_b   1.000
_cell.length_c   1.000
_cell.angle_alpha   90.00
_cell.angle_beta   90.00
_cell.angle_gamma   90.00
#
_symmetry.space_group_name_H-M   'P 1'
#
loop_
_entity.id
_entity.type
_entity.pdbx_description
1 polymer ?
#
loop_
_entity_poly.entity_id
_entity_poly.type
_entity_poly.pdbx_seq_one_letter_code
_entity_poly.pdbx_strand_id
1 'polypeptide(L)'
;MKKVQHSEGMIDAIYYLQKCQLIMKHFNTQNPDVIEWLFQLDETQKQFEQNQCHHPLLEQCAQFINHKIIHPFLLCLEQVLQFKNFEQELQKHKLEIDYVIRRLQIIREFMPNISKVPLDDIYCLSNTHQEWAHLAKYIQFIDLDDPEILDLQFEKFNDYISVGCAYAKLGNMIKLPVFSMIFQNLGGAFLITNIEKARQIKLKEMTNPSVKFIQNLWSIQDKAPVLKNFMKYSMTKIQSHHKIYVPYLFKPTFTLERINQEIESGTLFQQEEFKGFDLIDENLYEKLIQSLFRKDRQNKIKVRVLSANKEVFRSKIDEELIVKQIANISKDHNNIFEGTSPGLDGKIKKVILQIHGGGWVGMSSFSHQTYTRKWANHIGEDCVIFSIDYRLAPKYPYPYALEDVWQLYLWILYFSKFYMNINLEQLILAGDSAGGNMALGICFRAIKMGIKVPDGLFLPYPVVNLNFKVFNPYLLNGLIDQIAPTTILVVVLREYLNSGKEHPDTDPYLSPIIADDSFLTKLPKMRIICGAKDSLTGDTIRFVNKMRKLHHDIKLDIFNCLSHGFMNFEVPIVGVTHIGSVINISCKMVQELFKSSEVQ
;
A
#
# COMPACT_ATOMS: atom_id res chain seq x y z
N MET A 1 -17.23 1.23 37.12
CA MET A 1 -16.17 2.17 36.70
C MET A 1 -15.06 2.31 37.74
N LYS A 2 -15.31 2.78 38.98
CA LYS A 2 -14.25 2.96 40.03
C LYS A 2 -13.54 1.68 40.56
N LYS A 3 -13.84 0.48 40.06
CA LYS A 3 -13.30 -0.81 40.57
C LYS A 3 -12.43 -1.60 39.59
N VAL A 4 -12.13 -1.06 38.40
CA VAL A 4 -11.43 -1.81 37.35
C VAL A 4 -10.23 -0.98 36.89
N GLN A 5 -9.08 -1.24 37.51
CA GLN A 5 -7.79 -0.72 37.05
C GLN A 5 -6.74 -1.83 36.87
N HIS A 6 -7.07 -3.09 37.19
CA HIS A 6 -6.05 -4.15 37.33
C HIS A 6 -6.43 -5.55 36.80
N SER A 7 -7.53 -5.70 36.05
CA SER A 7 -7.73 -6.87 35.17
C SER A 7 -8.08 -6.39 33.77
N GLU A 8 -7.36 -6.93 32.79
CA GLU A 8 -7.56 -6.63 31.37
C GLU A 8 -7.44 -7.96 30.63
N GLY A 9 -8.55 -8.49 30.11
CA GLY A 9 -8.56 -9.84 29.52
C GLY A 9 -9.86 -10.22 28.84
N MET A 10 -9.95 -11.46 28.33
CA MET A 10 -11.20 -11.96 27.70
C MET A 10 -12.42 -11.87 28.63
N ILE A 11 -12.23 -12.08 29.93
CA ILE A 11 -13.31 -11.97 30.94
C ILE A 11 -13.88 -10.55 30.96
N ASP A 12 -13.03 -9.53 30.91
CA ASP A 12 -13.46 -8.13 30.92
C ASP A 12 -14.18 -7.78 29.62
N ALA A 13 -13.65 -8.22 28.47
CA ALA A 13 -14.32 -8.03 27.18
C ALA A 13 -15.75 -8.59 27.18
N ILE A 14 -15.94 -9.81 27.70
CA ILE A 14 -17.26 -10.44 27.87
C ILE A 14 -18.14 -9.62 28.81
N TYR A 15 -17.63 -9.23 29.98
CA TYR A 15 -18.37 -8.42 30.95
C TYR A 15 -18.87 -7.10 30.33
N TYR A 16 -18.02 -6.40 29.59
CA TYR A 16 -18.39 -5.14 28.96
C TYR A 16 -19.37 -5.31 27.79
N LEU A 17 -19.25 -6.37 26.99
CA LEU A 17 -20.25 -6.72 25.98
C LEU A 17 -21.62 -6.97 26.62
N GLN A 18 -21.68 -7.71 27.73
CA GLN A 18 -22.93 -7.92 28.48
C GLN A 18 -23.52 -6.60 28.99
N LYS A 19 -22.67 -5.65 29.44
CA LYS A 19 -23.13 -4.31 29.82
C LYS A 19 -23.73 -3.54 28.65
N CYS A 20 -23.07 -3.56 27.49
CA CYS A 20 -23.62 -2.96 26.27
C CYS A 20 -24.99 -3.55 25.91
N GLN A 21 -25.14 -4.87 25.98
CA GLN A 21 -26.42 -5.54 25.70
C GLN A 21 -27.52 -5.15 26.69
N LEU A 22 -27.21 -5.11 28.00
CA LEU A 22 -28.18 -4.72 29.03
C LEU A 22 -28.66 -3.28 28.83
N ILE A 23 -27.74 -2.38 28.51
CA ILE A 23 -28.06 -0.98 28.18
C ILE A 23 -29.00 -0.95 26.97
N MET A 24 -28.61 -1.58 25.86
CA MET A 24 -29.41 -1.59 24.62
C MET A 24 -30.81 -2.19 24.81
N LYS A 25 -30.96 -3.26 25.61
CA LYS A 25 -32.26 -3.87 25.94
C LYS A 25 -33.18 -2.94 26.73
N HIS A 26 -32.63 -2.09 27.60
CA HIS A 26 -33.42 -1.20 28.45
C HIS A 26 -34.19 -0.12 27.64
N PHE A 27 -33.67 0.30 26.49
CA PHE A 27 -34.12 1.53 25.81
C PHE A 27 -34.97 1.34 24.55
N ASN A 28 -35.64 0.19 24.38
CA ASN A 28 -36.67 -0.15 23.37
C ASN A 28 -36.22 -1.22 22.35
N THR A 29 -36.50 -2.49 22.67
CA THR A 29 -36.18 -3.69 21.88
C THR A 29 -37.01 -3.86 20.59
N GLN A 30 -37.83 -2.89 20.19
CA GLN A 30 -38.59 -2.97 18.93
C GLN A 30 -37.92 -2.23 17.76
N ASN A 31 -36.85 -1.46 18.01
CA ASN A 31 -36.10 -0.82 16.93
C ASN A 31 -35.26 -1.88 16.17
N PRO A 32 -35.44 -2.06 14.85
CA PRO A 32 -34.70 -3.05 14.07
C PRO A 32 -33.18 -2.91 14.15
N ASP A 33 -32.66 -1.67 14.19
CA ASP A 33 -31.21 -1.43 14.31
C ASP A 33 -30.69 -1.92 15.68
N VAL A 34 -31.43 -1.65 16.75
CA VAL A 34 -31.07 -2.10 18.11
C VAL A 34 -31.12 -3.62 18.22
N ILE A 35 -32.09 -4.27 17.57
CA ILE A 35 -32.17 -5.73 17.49
C ILE A 35 -30.94 -6.30 16.77
N GLU A 36 -30.55 -5.71 15.64
CA GLU A 36 -29.36 -6.12 14.91
C GLU A 36 -28.10 -5.92 15.76
N TRP A 37 -27.93 -4.77 16.39
CA TRP A 37 -26.78 -4.51 17.27
C TRP A 37 -26.71 -5.49 18.45
N LEU A 38 -27.84 -5.80 19.08
CA LEU A 38 -27.91 -6.81 20.14
C LEU A 38 -27.47 -8.18 19.65
N PHE A 39 -27.91 -8.58 18.46
CA PHE A 39 -27.46 -9.81 17.82
C PHE A 39 -25.95 -9.80 17.55
N GLN A 40 -25.41 -8.70 17.02
CA GLN A 40 -23.96 -8.59 16.77
C GLN A 40 -23.15 -8.68 18.08
N LEU A 41 -23.58 -8.00 19.15
CA LEU A 41 -22.92 -8.06 20.45
C LEU A 41 -22.96 -9.46 21.06
N ASP A 42 -24.11 -10.15 20.95
CA ASP A 42 -24.29 -11.54 21.43
C ASP A 42 -23.35 -12.51 20.70
N GLU A 43 -23.30 -12.42 19.39
CA GLU A 43 -22.42 -13.28 18.59
C GLU A 43 -20.94 -12.99 18.84
N THR A 44 -20.54 -11.72 19.02
CA THR A 44 -19.17 -11.39 19.41
C THR A 44 -18.86 -11.96 20.80
N GLN A 45 -19.77 -11.86 21.77
CA GLN A 45 -19.56 -12.42 23.11
C GLN A 45 -19.37 -13.95 23.05
N LYS A 46 -20.24 -14.67 22.34
CA LYS A 46 -20.10 -16.12 22.13
C LYS A 46 -18.76 -16.47 21.51
N GLN A 47 -18.27 -15.66 20.57
CA GLN A 47 -16.97 -15.89 19.95
C GLN A 47 -15.82 -15.78 20.97
N PHE A 48 -15.87 -14.79 21.87
CA PHE A 48 -14.91 -14.68 22.97
C PHE A 48 -15.01 -15.88 23.93
N GLU A 49 -16.21 -16.28 24.31
CA GLU A 49 -16.45 -17.44 25.19
C GLU A 49 -15.93 -18.74 24.58
N GLN A 50 -16.19 -18.98 23.29
CA GLN A 50 -15.71 -20.18 22.56
C GLN A 50 -14.18 -20.22 22.44
N ASN A 51 -13.52 -19.07 22.40
CA ASN A 51 -12.07 -18.96 22.28
C ASN A 51 -11.40 -18.70 23.63
N GLN A 52 -12.03 -19.03 24.76
CA GLN A 52 -11.38 -19.03 26.08
C GLN A 52 -10.34 -20.16 26.20
N CYS A 53 -9.29 -20.11 25.39
CA CYS A 53 -8.15 -21.02 25.45
C CYS A 53 -6.87 -20.28 25.85
N HIS A 54 -5.88 -21.03 26.35
CA HIS A 54 -4.57 -20.50 26.75
C HIS A 54 -3.65 -20.25 25.55
N HIS A 55 -4.11 -19.52 24.52
CA HIS A 55 -3.24 -19.08 23.43
C HIS A 55 -2.62 -17.72 23.77
N PRO A 56 -1.29 -17.54 23.66
CA PRO A 56 -0.60 -16.30 24.10
C PRO A 56 -1.15 -15.01 23.49
N LEU A 57 -1.57 -15.07 22.22
CA LEU A 57 -2.09 -13.91 21.49
C LEU A 57 -3.52 -13.53 21.85
N LEU A 58 -4.36 -14.49 22.29
CA LEU A 58 -5.79 -14.21 22.49
C LEU A 58 -5.99 -13.17 23.60
N GLU A 59 -5.23 -13.30 24.69
CA GLU A 59 -5.36 -12.38 25.82
C GLU A 59 -4.88 -10.97 25.45
N GLN A 60 -3.73 -10.85 24.78
CA GLN A 60 -3.23 -9.57 24.28
C GLN A 60 -4.21 -8.90 23.30
N CYS A 61 -4.81 -9.69 22.40
CA CYS A 61 -5.81 -9.19 21.46
C CYS A 61 -7.09 -8.75 22.18
N ALA A 62 -7.55 -9.51 23.17
CA ALA A 62 -8.72 -9.18 23.97
C ALA A 62 -8.52 -7.87 24.75
N GLN A 63 -7.33 -7.65 25.32
CA GLN A 63 -6.96 -6.39 25.97
C GLN A 63 -7.06 -5.21 25.02
N PHE A 64 -6.48 -5.32 23.82
CA PHE A 64 -6.55 -4.28 22.79
C PHE A 64 -8.01 -3.98 22.42
N ILE A 65 -8.80 -5.02 22.12
CA ILE A 65 -10.20 -4.87 21.71
C ILE A 65 -11.02 -4.22 22.81
N ASN A 66 -10.84 -4.65 24.06
CA ASN A 66 -11.53 -4.09 25.20
C ASN A 66 -11.22 -2.60 25.37
N HIS A 67 -9.94 -2.24 25.38
CA HIS A 67 -9.50 -0.88 25.63
C HIS A 67 -9.79 0.08 24.46
N LYS A 68 -9.59 -0.36 23.21
CA LYS A 68 -9.68 0.50 22.02
C LYS A 68 -11.05 0.51 21.34
N ILE A 69 -11.88 -0.51 21.57
CA ILE A 69 -13.17 -0.66 20.87
C ILE A 69 -14.34 -0.67 21.85
N ILE A 70 -14.35 -1.61 22.80
CA ILE A 70 -15.52 -1.84 23.67
C ILE A 70 -15.69 -0.72 24.70
N HIS A 71 -14.62 -0.31 25.39
CA HIS A 71 -14.70 0.73 26.41
C HIS A 71 -15.13 2.10 25.85
N PRO A 72 -14.55 2.61 24.73
CA PRO A 72 -15.04 3.85 24.10
C PRO A 72 -16.49 3.76 23.65
N PHE A 73 -16.94 2.58 23.20
CA PHE A 73 -18.33 2.35 22.82
C PHE A 73 -19.28 2.45 24.01
N LEU A 74 -18.90 1.87 25.15
CA LEU A 74 -19.69 1.99 26.38
C LEU A 74 -19.81 3.44 26.84
N LEU A 75 -18.72 4.22 26.77
CA LEU A 75 -18.74 5.65 27.09
C LEU A 75 -19.67 6.43 26.17
N CYS A 76 -19.66 6.12 24.86
CA CYS A 76 -20.59 6.71 23.90
C CYS A 76 -22.05 6.38 24.26
N LEU A 77 -22.35 5.12 24.58
CA LEU A 77 -23.68 4.73 25.04
C LEU A 77 -24.08 5.51 26.30
N GLU A 78 -23.20 5.60 27.31
CA GLU A 78 -23.46 6.35 28.54
C GLU A 78 -23.82 7.82 28.28
N GLN A 79 -23.17 8.49 27.32
CA GLN A 79 -23.50 9.86 26.93
C GLN A 79 -24.92 9.97 26.37
N VAL A 80 -25.33 9.02 25.53
CA VAL A 80 -26.71 8.95 24.99
C VAL A 80 -27.73 8.82 26.13
N LEU A 81 -27.39 8.08 27.20
CA LEU A 81 -28.30 7.82 28.32
C LEU A 81 -28.56 9.03 29.23
N GLN A 82 -27.70 10.06 29.22
CA GLN A 82 -27.87 11.23 30.08
C GLN A 82 -29.03 12.14 29.62
N PHE A 83 -29.57 11.91 28.43
CA PHE A 83 -30.61 12.73 27.84
C PHE A 83 -32.00 12.13 27.99
N LYS A 84 -32.99 12.97 28.30
CA LYS A 84 -34.40 12.56 28.50
C LYS A 84 -35.06 11.98 27.24
N ASN A 85 -34.57 12.31 26.05
CA ASN A 85 -35.13 11.85 24.77
C ASN A 85 -34.18 10.86 24.06
N PHE A 86 -34.21 9.61 24.51
CA PHE A 86 -33.31 8.57 24.02
C PHE A 86 -33.39 8.36 22.50
N GLU A 87 -34.59 8.25 21.92
CA GLU A 87 -34.72 7.96 20.48
C GLU A 87 -34.09 9.05 19.62
N GLN A 88 -34.28 10.32 20.00
CA GLN A 88 -33.68 11.45 19.29
C GLN A 88 -32.16 11.46 19.41
N GLU A 89 -31.62 11.17 20.61
CA GLU A 89 -30.17 11.16 20.84
C GLU A 89 -29.51 9.93 20.20
N LEU A 90 -30.16 8.78 20.24
CA LEU A 90 -29.72 7.57 19.56
C LEU A 90 -29.61 7.81 18.05
N GLN A 91 -30.57 8.50 17.44
CA GLN A 91 -30.49 8.83 16.00
C GLN A 91 -29.30 9.75 15.67
N LYS A 92 -28.88 10.64 16.59
CA LYS A 92 -27.68 11.47 16.39
C LYS A 92 -26.40 10.65 16.42
N HIS A 93 -26.32 9.67 17.33
CA HIS A 93 -25.15 8.82 17.52
C HIS A 93 -25.17 7.51 16.71
N LYS A 94 -26.27 7.24 15.99
CA LYS A 94 -26.47 5.99 15.23
C LYS A 94 -25.27 5.61 14.37
N LEU A 95 -24.70 6.57 13.64
CA LEU A 95 -23.55 6.31 12.76
C LEU A 95 -22.28 5.94 13.53
N GLU A 96 -22.06 6.49 14.73
CA GLU A 96 -20.92 6.17 15.59
C GLU A 96 -21.07 4.75 16.15
N ILE A 97 -22.28 4.39 16.54
CA ILE A 97 -22.63 3.04 16.97
C ILE A 97 -22.44 2.05 15.82
N ASP A 98 -23.01 2.32 14.64
CA ASP A 98 -22.86 1.48 13.45
C ASP A 98 -21.37 1.24 13.09
N TYR A 99 -20.55 2.28 13.23
CA TYR A 99 -19.11 2.19 12.99
C TYR A 99 -18.41 1.25 14.00
N VAL A 100 -18.76 1.32 15.28
CA VAL A 100 -18.26 0.36 16.28
C VAL A 100 -18.76 -1.06 15.98
N ILE A 101 -20.04 -1.23 15.71
CA ILE A 101 -20.65 -2.55 15.44
C ILE A 101 -19.97 -3.21 14.24
N ARG A 102 -19.64 -2.44 13.20
CA ARG A 102 -18.87 -2.95 12.07
C ARG A 102 -17.47 -3.43 12.46
N ARG A 103 -16.79 -2.76 13.39
CA ARG A 103 -15.48 -3.22 13.89
C ARG A 103 -15.59 -4.49 14.73
N LEU A 104 -16.66 -4.64 15.50
CA LEU A 104 -16.94 -5.89 16.23
C LEU A 104 -17.22 -7.05 15.27
N GLN A 105 -17.87 -6.81 14.13
CA GLN A 105 -18.01 -7.81 13.07
C GLN A 105 -16.64 -8.26 12.53
N ILE A 106 -15.74 -7.32 12.23
CA ILE A 106 -14.38 -7.64 11.76
C ILE A 106 -13.59 -8.44 12.82
N ILE A 107 -13.72 -8.09 14.10
CA ILE A 107 -13.12 -8.86 15.20
C ILE A 107 -13.59 -10.33 15.15
N ARG A 108 -14.88 -10.58 14.93
CA ARG A 108 -15.41 -11.95 14.79
C ARG A 108 -14.78 -12.72 13.62
N GLU A 109 -14.42 -12.04 12.54
CA GLU A 109 -13.73 -12.67 11.41
C GLU A 109 -12.29 -13.06 11.75
N PHE A 110 -11.60 -12.27 12.57
CA PHE A 110 -10.21 -12.54 12.98
C PHE A 110 -10.09 -13.55 14.12
N MET A 111 -10.99 -13.52 15.11
CA MET A 111 -10.89 -14.34 16.32
C MET A 111 -10.64 -15.84 16.07
N PRO A 112 -11.35 -16.53 15.15
CA PRO A 112 -11.08 -17.94 14.85
C PRO A 112 -9.67 -18.21 14.32
N ASN A 113 -9.01 -17.20 13.74
CA ASN A 113 -7.69 -17.35 13.14
C ASN A 113 -6.56 -17.07 14.13
N ILE A 114 -6.83 -16.36 15.25
CA ILE A 114 -5.83 -16.13 16.31
C ILE A 114 -5.37 -17.46 16.90
N SER A 115 -6.30 -18.35 17.20
CA SER A 115 -6.04 -19.69 17.76
C SER A 115 -5.34 -20.63 16.78
N LYS A 116 -5.27 -20.27 15.48
CA LYS A 116 -4.58 -21.06 14.44
C LYS A 116 -3.15 -20.59 14.22
N VAL A 117 -2.73 -19.49 14.84
CA VAL A 117 -1.34 -19.03 14.74
C VAL A 117 -0.44 -20.09 15.39
N PRO A 118 0.60 -20.59 14.69
CA PRO A 118 1.50 -21.58 15.27
C PRO A 118 2.17 -21.07 16.55
N LEU A 119 2.38 -21.94 17.54
CA LEU A 119 3.01 -21.55 18.81
C LEU A 119 4.49 -21.16 18.66
N ASP A 120 5.14 -21.60 17.58
CA ASP A 120 6.49 -21.23 17.19
C ASP A 120 6.56 -19.98 16.30
N ASP A 121 5.41 -19.37 15.96
CA ASP A 121 5.35 -18.07 15.33
C ASP A 121 5.97 -16.99 16.23
N ILE A 122 6.68 -16.03 15.63
CA ILE A 122 7.42 -14.99 16.35
C ILE A 122 6.55 -14.24 17.37
N TYR A 123 5.26 -14.04 17.09
CA TYR A 123 4.34 -13.33 17.99
C TYR A 123 3.84 -14.17 19.17
N CYS A 124 3.93 -15.50 19.09
CA CYS A 124 3.60 -16.40 20.20
C CYS A 124 4.76 -16.56 21.19
N LEU A 125 5.99 -16.17 20.79
CA LEU A 125 7.19 -16.26 21.61
C LEU A 125 7.29 -15.07 22.57
N SER A 126 7.74 -15.32 23.80
CA SER A 126 8.01 -14.25 24.78
C SER A 126 9.04 -13.25 24.24
N ASN A 127 8.94 -11.96 24.60
CA ASN A 127 9.88 -10.92 24.14
C ASN A 127 11.35 -11.18 24.50
N THR A 128 11.62 -12.03 25.50
CA THR A 128 12.97 -12.47 25.90
C THR A 128 13.47 -13.68 25.14
N HIS A 129 12.69 -14.24 24.20
CA HIS A 129 13.07 -15.41 23.43
C HIS A 129 14.20 -15.07 22.44
N GLN A 130 15.12 -16.02 22.23
CA GLN A 130 16.32 -15.80 21.40
C GLN A 130 16.01 -15.37 19.96
N GLU A 131 14.91 -15.86 19.38
CA GLU A 131 14.47 -15.46 18.04
C GLU A 131 14.20 -13.96 17.91
N TRP A 132 13.68 -13.30 18.96
CA TRP A 132 13.54 -11.84 18.99
C TRP A 132 14.90 -11.15 19.04
N ALA A 133 15.86 -11.66 19.81
CA ALA A 133 17.21 -11.13 19.87
C ALA A 133 17.96 -11.25 18.53
N HIS A 134 17.75 -12.34 17.79
CA HIS A 134 18.27 -12.50 16.43
C HIS A 134 17.62 -11.52 15.45
N LEU A 135 16.30 -11.38 15.51
CA LEU A 135 15.54 -10.48 14.64
C LEU A 135 15.86 -9.00 14.90
N ALA A 136 16.13 -8.62 16.15
CA ALA A 136 16.49 -7.25 16.54
C ALA A 136 17.74 -6.71 15.86
N LYS A 137 18.60 -7.57 15.27
CA LYS A 137 19.75 -7.12 14.46
C LYS A 137 19.35 -6.54 13.10
N TYR A 138 18.15 -6.87 12.63
CA TYR A 138 17.61 -6.49 11.32
C TYR A 138 16.49 -5.45 11.44
N ILE A 139 15.91 -5.28 12.64
CA ILE A 139 14.79 -4.38 12.90
C ILE A 139 15.23 -3.26 13.83
N GLN A 140 14.97 -2.02 13.44
CA GLN A 140 15.18 -0.84 14.27
C GLN A 140 13.83 -0.14 14.50
N PHE A 141 13.46 0.07 15.76
CA PHE A 141 12.35 0.97 16.08
C PHE A 141 12.88 2.41 16.20
N ILE A 142 12.14 3.36 15.62
CA ILE A 142 12.54 4.76 15.54
C ILE A 142 11.41 5.65 16.07
N ASP A 143 11.72 6.39 17.13
CA ASP A 143 10.89 7.49 17.62
C ASP A 143 11.25 8.77 16.87
N LEU A 144 10.24 9.45 16.32
CA LEU A 144 10.44 10.72 15.60
C LEU A 144 10.29 11.93 16.50
N ASP A 145 9.35 11.87 17.44
CA ASP A 145 8.99 12.90 18.40
C ASP A 145 8.11 12.27 19.50
N ASP A 146 7.61 13.08 20.41
CA ASP A 146 6.62 12.70 21.42
C ASP A 146 5.39 11.99 20.78
N PRO A 147 5.02 10.79 21.26
CA PRO A 147 3.88 10.04 20.74
C PRO A 147 2.55 10.78 20.75
N GLU A 148 2.25 11.58 21.78
CA GLU A 148 0.99 12.31 21.89
C GLU A 148 0.93 13.45 20.86
N ILE A 149 2.05 14.12 20.62
CA ILE A 149 2.17 15.16 19.59
C ILE A 149 1.94 14.57 18.20
N LEU A 150 2.60 13.45 17.88
CA LEU A 150 2.45 12.79 16.58
C LEU A 150 1.02 12.31 16.36
N ASP A 151 0.43 11.69 17.37
CA ASP A 151 -0.95 11.21 17.32
C ASP A 151 -1.93 12.35 17.02
N LEU A 152 -1.78 13.48 17.73
CA LEU A 152 -2.61 14.66 17.49
C LEU A 152 -2.41 15.25 16.08
N GLN A 153 -1.18 15.21 15.54
CA GLN A 153 -0.92 15.66 14.16
C GLN A 153 -1.60 14.75 13.13
N PHE A 154 -1.53 13.42 13.31
CA PHE A 154 -2.18 12.45 12.44
C PHE A 154 -3.70 12.53 12.51
N GLU A 155 -4.27 12.66 13.71
CA GLU A 155 -5.71 12.85 13.89
C GLU A 155 -6.20 14.10 13.17
N LYS A 156 -5.51 15.24 13.37
CA LYS A 156 -5.83 16.49 12.66
C LYS A 156 -5.73 16.32 11.14
N PHE A 157 -4.62 15.75 10.65
CA PHE A 157 -4.42 15.52 9.23
C PHE A 157 -5.52 14.66 8.62
N ASN A 158 -5.85 13.54 9.26
CA ASN A 158 -6.92 12.67 8.78
C ASN A 158 -8.27 13.38 8.79
N ASP A 159 -8.58 14.12 9.86
CA ASP A 159 -9.81 14.88 9.93
C ASP A 159 -9.90 15.90 8.79
N TYR A 160 -8.84 16.64 8.50
CA TYR A 160 -8.81 17.57 7.37
C TYR A 160 -9.06 16.89 6.02
N ILE A 161 -8.38 15.76 5.74
CA ILE A 161 -8.49 15.05 4.47
C ILE A 161 -9.88 14.42 4.32
N SER A 162 -10.33 13.68 5.34
CA SER A 162 -11.59 12.96 5.32
C SER A 162 -12.80 13.91 5.25
N VAL A 163 -12.76 15.02 6.01
CA VAL A 163 -13.79 16.06 5.94
C VAL A 163 -13.76 16.76 4.57
N GLY A 164 -12.58 17.06 4.04
CA GLY A 164 -12.42 17.63 2.69
C GLY A 164 -13.02 16.76 1.58
N CYS A 165 -12.85 15.44 1.66
CA CYS A 165 -13.49 14.49 0.73
C CYS A 165 -15.01 14.48 0.86
N ALA A 166 -15.54 14.51 2.08
CA ALA A 166 -16.98 14.58 2.32
C ALA A 166 -17.59 15.88 1.78
N TYR A 167 -16.87 17.00 1.87
CA TYR A 167 -17.28 18.27 1.25
C TYR A 167 -17.33 18.21 -0.27
N ALA A 168 -16.32 17.62 -0.92
CA ALA A 168 -16.33 17.46 -2.37
C ALA A 168 -17.56 16.66 -2.85
N LYS A 169 -18.03 15.70 -2.03
CA LYS A 169 -19.28 14.95 -2.29
C LYS A 169 -20.52 15.81 -2.08
N LEU A 170 -20.58 16.64 -1.03
CA LEU A 170 -21.67 17.60 -0.79
C LEU A 170 -21.82 18.59 -1.95
N GLY A 171 -20.72 19.14 -2.47
CA GLY A 171 -20.73 20.04 -3.63
C GLY A 171 -21.29 19.39 -4.89
N ASN A 172 -21.01 18.10 -5.12
CA ASN A 172 -21.54 17.35 -6.27
C ASN A 172 -23.04 17.00 -6.16
N MET A 173 -23.64 17.09 -4.97
CA MET A 173 -25.08 16.88 -4.77
C MET A 173 -25.91 18.14 -5.09
N ILE A 174 -25.25 19.31 -5.23
CA ILE A 174 -25.90 20.58 -5.55
C ILE A 174 -25.73 20.84 -7.05
N LYS A 175 -26.82 20.68 -7.83
CA LYS A 175 -26.83 20.89 -9.28
C LYS A 175 -27.03 22.37 -9.66
N LEU A 176 -26.07 23.27 -9.44
CA LEU A 176 -26.15 24.63 -10.01
C LEU A 176 -24.78 25.20 -10.45
N PRO A 177 -24.67 25.92 -11.58
CA PRO A 177 -23.38 26.34 -12.18
C PRO A 177 -22.62 27.46 -11.45
N VAL A 178 -23.15 28.00 -10.35
CA VAL A 178 -22.67 29.23 -9.67
C VAL A 178 -21.56 28.94 -8.64
N PHE A 179 -20.84 27.82 -8.80
CA PHE A 179 -19.91 27.33 -7.79
C PHE A 179 -18.55 28.05 -7.74
N SER A 180 -18.13 28.77 -8.78
CA SER A 180 -16.86 29.51 -8.72
C SER A 180 -16.96 30.85 -7.97
N MET A 181 -18.15 31.46 -7.94
CA MET A 181 -18.34 32.84 -7.44
C MET A 181 -18.62 32.90 -5.94
N ILE A 182 -19.32 31.91 -5.38
CA ILE A 182 -19.65 31.85 -3.95
C ILE A 182 -18.43 31.41 -3.12
N PHE A 183 -17.56 30.57 -3.70
CA PHE A 183 -16.34 30.08 -3.05
C PHE A 183 -15.29 31.17 -2.76
N GLN A 184 -15.30 32.27 -3.51
CA GLN A 184 -14.33 33.36 -3.31
C GLN A 184 -14.69 34.30 -2.16
N ASN A 185 -15.96 34.39 -1.75
CA ASN A 185 -16.41 35.39 -0.76
C ASN A 185 -17.11 34.82 0.50
N LEU A 186 -17.57 33.56 0.51
CA LEU A 186 -18.33 32.98 1.66
C LEU A 186 -17.86 31.58 2.11
N GLY A 187 -16.73 31.10 1.59
CA GLY A 187 -16.26 29.72 1.79
C GLY A 187 -16.10 29.30 3.26
N GLY A 188 -15.67 30.20 4.14
CA GLY A 188 -15.52 29.92 5.58
C GLY A 188 -16.85 29.67 6.29
N ALA A 189 -17.89 30.46 6.00
CA ALA A 189 -19.22 30.30 6.61
C ALA A 189 -19.94 29.03 6.12
N PHE A 190 -19.77 28.67 4.84
CA PHE A 190 -20.28 27.41 4.30
C PHE A 190 -19.56 26.18 4.88
N LEU A 191 -18.23 26.27 5.11
CA LEU A 191 -17.47 25.25 5.81
C LEU A 191 -18.04 25.04 7.22
N ILE A 192 -18.09 26.09 8.03
CA ILE A 192 -18.53 26.00 9.43
C ILE A 192 -19.95 25.43 9.55
N THR A 193 -20.87 25.84 8.66
CA THR A 193 -22.27 25.39 8.70
C THR A 193 -22.52 23.96 8.21
N ASN A 194 -21.55 23.33 7.52
CA ASN A 194 -21.73 21.99 6.96
C ASN A 194 -20.71 20.96 7.47
N ILE A 195 -19.87 21.32 8.44
CA ILE A 195 -18.82 20.43 8.96
C ILE A 195 -19.38 19.19 9.67
N GLU A 196 -20.48 19.34 10.39
CA GLU A 196 -21.17 18.22 11.02
C GLU A 196 -21.75 17.26 9.98
N LYS A 197 -22.37 17.79 8.92
CA LYS A 197 -22.87 16.98 7.79
C LYS A 197 -21.71 16.26 7.08
N ALA A 198 -20.57 16.92 6.90
CA ALA A 198 -19.38 16.32 6.32
C ALA A 198 -18.81 15.19 7.21
N ARG A 199 -18.77 15.38 8.53
CA ARG A 199 -18.39 14.34 9.50
C ARG A 199 -19.33 13.14 9.47
N GLN A 200 -20.65 13.35 9.38
CA GLN A 200 -21.61 12.27 9.24
C GLN A 200 -21.43 11.49 7.93
N ILE A 201 -21.17 12.18 6.81
CA ILE A 201 -20.88 11.52 5.53
C ILE A 201 -19.57 10.73 5.59
N LYS A 202 -18.51 11.28 6.20
CA LYS A 202 -17.24 10.58 6.45
C LYS A 202 -17.52 9.28 7.18
N LEU A 203 -18.18 9.35 8.33
CA LEU A 203 -18.41 8.20 9.19
C LEU A 203 -19.23 7.11 8.46
N LYS A 204 -20.28 7.52 7.75
CA LYS A 204 -21.09 6.59 6.94
C LYS A 204 -20.26 5.86 5.87
N GLU A 205 -19.39 6.57 5.15
CA GLU A 205 -18.51 5.96 4.15
C GLU A 205 -17.40 5.11 4.80
N MET A 206 -16.88 5.48 5.97
CA MET A 206 -15.87 4.69 6.67
C MET A 206 -16.44 3.38 7.25
N THR A 207 -17.73 3.36 7.63
CA THR A 207 -18.44 2.16 8.07
C THR A 207 -18.64 1.16 6.93
N ASN A 208 -19.11 1.64 5.76
CA ASN A 208 -19.34 0.78 4.59
C ASN A 208 -18.80 1.47 3.32
N PRO A 209 -17.48 1.39 3.06
CA PRO A 209 -16.85 2.17 2.02
C PRO A 209 -17.19 1.66 0.63
N SER A 210 -17.54 2.59 -0.26
CA SER A 210 -17.60 2.30 -1.69
C SER A 210 -16.22 2.45 -2.33
N VAL A 211 -15.94 1.66 -3.37
CA VAL A 211 -14.69 1.76 -4.16
C VAL A 211 -14.47 3.18 -4.68
N LYS A 212 -15.55 3.83 -5.15
CA LYS A 212 -15.49 5.21 -5.64
C LYS A 212 -15.11 6.20 -4.55
N PHE A 213 -15.58 6.00 -3.32
CA PHE A 213 -15.16 6.80 -2.18
C PHE A 213 -13.68 6.61 -1.88
N ILE A 214 -13.21 5.36 -1.78
CA ILE A 214 -11.80 5.02 -1.54
C ILE A 214 -10.90 5.67 -2.60
N GLN A 215 -11.24 5.51 -3.88
CA GLN A 215 -10.52 6.12 -5.00
C GLN A 215 -10.52 7.66 -4.96
N ASN A 216 -11.50 8.30 -4.33
CA ASN A 216 -11.52 9.75 -4.19
C ASN A 216 -10.72 10.21 -2.97
N LEU A 217 -10.77 9.44 -1.88
CA LEU A 217 -10.03 9.67 -0.65
C LEU A 217 -8.53 9.59 -0.89
N TRP A 218 -8.05 8.46 -1.41
CA TRP A 218 -6.61 8.24 -1.62
C TRP A 218 -6.03 9.02 -2.79
N SER A 219 -6.82 9.27 -3.85
CA SER A 219 -6.39 10.09 -4.99
C SER A 219 -6.74 11.58 -4.83
N ILE A 220 -6.94 12.10 -3.61
CA ILE A 220 -7.34 13.50 -3.42
C ILE A 220 -6.33 14.49 -4.04
N GLN A 221 -5.02 14.23 -3.87
CA GLN A 221 -3.95 15.04 -4.47
C GLN A 221 -4.01 15.05 -6.00
N ASP A 222 -4.59 14.01 -6.60
CA ASP A 222 -4.73 13.85 -8.04
C ASP A 222 -6.00 14.42 -8.62
N LYS A 223 -7.10 14.35 -7.85
CA LYS A 223 -8.46 14.66 -8.31
C LYS A 223 -8.91 16.06 -7.92
N ALA A 224 -8.40 16.64 -6.83
CA ALA A 224 -8.77 17.98 -6.39
C ALA A 224 -7.91 19.04 -7.12
N PRO A 225 -8.47 19.85 -8.05
CA PRO A 225 -7.66 20.75 -8.89
C PRO A 225 -6.87 21.80 -8.10
N VAL A 226 -7.47 22.33 -7.03
CA VAL A 226 -6.83 23.34 -6.15
C VAL A 226 -5.64 22.72 -5.44
N LEU A 227 -5.83 21.58 -4.76
CA LEU A 227 -4.75 20.87 -4.07
C LEU A 227 -3.67 20.42 -5.06
N LYS A 228 -4.05 19.87 -6.21
CA LYS A 228 -3.13 19.46 -7.26
C LYS A 228 -2.26 20.60 -7.77
N ASN A 229 -2.84 21.79 -7.95
CA ASN A 229 -2.09 22.96 -8.38
C ASN A 229 -1.18 23.50 -7.27
N PHE A 230 -1.67 23.57 -6.03
CA PHE A 230 -0.86 23.91 -4.86
C PHE A 230 0.37 22.98 -4.73
N MET A 231 0.16 21.66 -4.81
CA MET A 231 1.22 20.66 -4.72
C MET A 231 2.29 20.84 -5.81
N LYS A 232 1.93 21.24 -7.04
CA LYS A 232 2.92 21.50 -8.09
C LYS A 232 3.89 22.62 -7.73
N TYR A 233 3.43 23.63 -6.99
CA TYR A 233 4.26 24.76 -6.54
C TYR A 233 5.04 24.44 -5.27
N SER A 234 4.49 23.59 -4.41
CA SER A 234 5.05 23.30 -3.09
C SER A 234 6.07 22.14 -3.09
N MET A 235 5.98 21.22 -4.06
CA MET A 235 6.94 20.13 -4.21
C MET A 235 8.33 20.63 -4.56
N THR A 236 9.35 19.89 -4.13
CA THR A 236 10.75 20.13 -4.46
C THR A 236 10.94 20.27 -5.98
N LYS A 237 11.65 21.31 -6.42
CA LYS A 237 11.97 21.51 -7.84
C LYS A 237 12.86 20.37 -8.35
N ILE A 238 12.73 20.05 -9.63
CA ILE A 238 13.48 18.99 -10.31
C ILE A 238 13.82 19.49 -11.72
N GLN A 239 15.01 19.15 -12.23
CA GLN A 239 15.48 19.66 -13.52
C GLN A 239 14.71 19.06 -14.69
N SER A 240 14.57 17.73 -14.70
CA SER A 240 13.79 17.01 -15.72
C SER A 240 12.53 16.42 -15.12
N HIS A 241 11.39 16.75 -15.73
CA HIS A 241 10.08 16.22 -15.35
C HIS A 241 9.22 16.01 -16.59
N HIS A 242 9.17 14.76 -17.06
CA HIS A 242 8.49 14.40 -18.31
C HIS A 242 7.42 13.34 -18.07
N LYS A 243 6.47 13.27 -19.01
CA LYS A 243 5.52 12.16 -19.13
C LYS A 243 5.78 11.49 -20.47
N ILE A 244 6.10 10.21 -20.43
CA ILE A 244 6.25 9.37 -21.61
C ILE A 244 5.17 8.28 -21.62
N TYR A 245 4.96 7.69 -22.78
CA TYR A 245 3.99 6.65 -23.03
C TYR A 245 4.74 5.49 -23.70
N VAL A 246 5.07 4.48 -22.89
CA VAL A 246 5.84 3.31 -23.31
C VAL A 246 4.88 2.30 -23.96
N PRO A 247 5.11 1.86 -25.21
CA PRO A 247 4.28 0.85 -25.84
C PRO A 247 4.43 -0.51 -25.16
N TYR A 248 3.36 -1.32 -25.17
CA TYR A 248 3.50 -2.75 -24.89
C TYR A 248 4.24 -3.41 -26.05
N LEU A 249 5.35 -4.10 -25.75
CA LEU A 249 6.21 -4.71 -26.75
C LEU A 249 6.09 -6.24 -26.77
N PHE A 250 5.82 -6.83 -25.61
CA PHE A 250 5.82 -8.27 -25.42
C PHE A 250 4.40 -8.78 -25.18
N LYS A 251 4.07 -9.97 -25.68
CA LYS A 251 2.79 -10.62 -25.36
C LYS A 251 2.65 -10.75 -23.85
N PRO A 252 1.46 -10.54 -23.28
CA PRO A 252 1.25 -10.66 -21.85
C PRO A 252 1.71 -12.02 -21.31
N THR A 253 2.48 -12.01 -20.23
CA THR A 253 2.97 -13.24 -19.60
C THR A 253 2.44 -13.45 -18.20
N PHE A 254 2.07 -12.39 -17.49
CA PHE A 254 1.20 -12.45 -16.32
C PHE A 254 -0.25 -12.53 -16.78
N THR A 255 -0.73 -13.75 -16.93
CA THR A 255 -2.16 -14.04 -17.09
C THR A 255 -2.60 -14.93 -15.95
N LEU A 256 -3.83 -14.74 -15.48
CA LEU A 256 -4.36 -15.56 -14.38
C LEU A 256 -4.38 -17.05 -14.74
N GLU A 257 -4.68 -17.36 -16.00
CA GLU A 257 -4.64 -18.73 -16.53
C GLU A 257 -3.24 -19.34 -16.39
N ARG A 258 -2.19 -18.64 -16.83
CA ARG A 258 -0.83 -19.14 -16.76
C ARG A 258 -0.36 -19.29 -15.31
N ILE A 259 -0.65 -18.32 -14.46
CA ILE A 259 -0.27 -18.37 -13.04
C ILE A 259 -0.92 -19.57 -12.36
N ASN A 260 -2.23 -19.79 -12.59
CA ASN A 260 -2.93 -20.93 -12.02
C ASN A 260 -2.38 -22.27 -12.54
N GLN A 261 -2.08 -22.37 -13.85
CA GLN A 261 -1.43 -23.56 -14.42
C GLN A 261 -0.05 -23.81 -13.79
N GLU A 262 0.75 -22.76 -13.57
CA GLU A 262 2.07 -22.86 -12.93
C GLU A 262 1.97 -23.31 -11.45
N ILE A 263 0.93 -22.86 -10.73
CA ILE A 263 0.63 -23.28 -9.35
C ILE A 263 0.19 -24.75 -9.34
N GLU A 264 -0.79 -25.13 -10.16
CA GLU A 264 -1.33 -26.50 -10.22
C GLU A 264 -0.27 -27.53 -10.62
N SER A 265 0.64 -27.16 -11.51
CA SER A 265 1.74 -28.02 -11.95
C SER A 265 2.97 -27.99 -11.03
N GLY A 266 3.01 -27.10 -10.02
CA GLY A 266 4.17 -26.92 -9.14
C GLY A 266 5.40 -26.35 -9.87
N THR A 267 5.21 -25.69 -11.00
CA THR A 267 6.29 -25.16 -11.86
C THR A 267 6.61 -23.70 -11.61
N LEU A 268 5.82 -22.99 -10.78
CA LEU A 268 5.99 -21.56 -10.54
C LEU A 268 7.43 -21.21 -10.10
N PHE A 269 8.02 -21.98 -9.20
CA PHE A 269 9.40 -21.80 -8.72
C PHE A 269 10.45 -22.65 -9.46
N GLN A 270 10.15 -23.09 -10.68
CA GLN A 270 11.16 -23.69 -11.56
C GLN A 270 11.77 -22.60 -12.43
N GLN A 271 13.09 -22.48 -12.37
CA GLN A 271 13.83 -21.58 -13.24
C GLN A 271 13.72 -22.07 -14.69
N GLU A 272 13.34 -21.18 -15.58
CA GLU A 272 13.20 -21.42 -17.01
C GLU A 272 14.52 -21.06 -17.71
N GLU A 273 14.85 -21.82 -18.76
CA GLU A 273 15.86 -21.38 -19.71
C GLU A 273 15.30 -20.17 -20.50
N PHE A 274 16.06 -19.08 -20.56
CA PHE A 274 15.64 -17.89 -21.30
C PHE A 274 15.64 -18.18 -22.81
N LYS A 275 14.45 -18.31 -23.40
CA LYS A 275 14.28 -18.59 -24.83
C LYS A 275 14.01 -17.35 -25.68
N GLY A 276 14.10 -16.15 -25.11
CA GLY A 276 13.62 -14.90 -25.72
C GLY A 276 12.17 -14.54 -25.31
N PHE A 277 11.68 -13.40 -25.79
CA PHE A 277 10.31 -12.92 -25.57
C PHE A 277 9.44 -13.04 -26.82
N ASP A 278 8.16 -13.35 -26.60
CA ASP A 278 7.16 -13.27 -27.66
C ASP A 278 6.76 -11.81 -27.87
N LEU A 279 6.96 -11.27 -29.07
CA LEU A 279 6.61 -9.89 -29.41
C LEU A 279 5.12 -9.79 -29.77
N ILE A 280 4.48 -8.63 -29.52
CA ILE A 280 3.03 -8.45 -29.78
C ILE A 280 2.70 -8.46 -31.28
N ASP A 281 3.59 -7.99 -32.15
CA ASP A 281 3.27 -7.63 -33.53
C ASP A 281 4.52 -7.59 -34.43
N GLU A 282 4.36 -7.87 -35.73
CA GLU A 282 5.37 -7.71 -36.78
C GLU A 282 5.73 -6.24 -37.02
N ASN A 283 4.81 -5.30 -36.79
CA ASN A 283 5.05 -3.84 -36.90
C ASN A 283 5.70 -3.21 -35.64
N LEU A 284 6.49 -3.99 -34.89
CA LEU A 284 7.12 -3.53 -33.65
C LEU A 284 8.01 -2.30 -33.84
N TYR A 285 8.71 -2.24 -34.98
CA TYR A 285 9.56 -1.11 -35.36
C TYR A 285 8.76 0.21 -35.38
N GLU A 286 7.59 0.25 -36.02
CA GLU A 286 6.74 1.44 -36.08
C GLU A 286 6.30 1.91 -34.68
N LYS A 287 6.03 0.97 -33.77
CA LYS A 287 5.67 1.29 -32.37
C LYS A 287 6.85 1.86 -31.58
N LEU A 288 8.07 1.42 -31.88
CA LEU A 288 9.30 1.85 -31.21
C LEU A 288 9.80 3.21 -31.71
N ILE A 289 9.74 3.49 -33.01
CA ILE A 289 10.18 4.81 -33.54
C ILE A 289 9.16 5.92 -33.25
N GLN A 290 7.93 5.58 -32.87
CA GLN A 290 6.94 6.57 -32.46
C GLN A 290 7.41 7.36 -31.24
N SER A 291 7.15 8.67 -31.26
CA SER A 291 7.46 9.56 -30.14
C SER A 291 6.86 9.04 -28.83
N LEU A 292 7.73 8.80 -27.84
CA LEU A 292 7.37 8.48 -26.46
C LEU A 292 6.49 9.57 -25.82
N PHE A 293 6.46 10.79 -26.38
CA PHE A 293 5.65 11.89 -25.86
C PHE A 293 4.22 11.90 -26.41
N ARG A 294 3.92 11.08 -27.43
CA ARG A 294 2.57 10.98 -27.99
C ARG A 294 1.66 10.26 -27.00
N LYS A 295 0.69 11.00 -26.47
CA LYS A 295 -0.33 10.47 -25.58
C LYS A 295 -1.22 9.48 -26.33
N ASP A 296 -1.23 8.25 -25.83
CA ASP A 296 -2.18 7.21 -26.19
C ASP A 296 -2.66 6.56 -24.88
N ARG A 297 -3.97 6.37 -24.75
CA ARG A 297 -4.60 5.85 -23.52
C ARG A 297 -4.98 4.38 -23.61
N GLN A 298 -4.97 3.76 -24.80
CA GLN A 298 -5.44 2.38 -24.95
C GLN A 298 -4.29 1.38 -24.99
N ASN A 299 -3.15 1.73 -25.60
CA ASN A 299 -2.07 0.76 -25.89
C ASN A 299 -0.68 1.18 -25.38
N LYS A 300 -0.59 2.11 -24.42
CA LYS A 300 0.69 2.53 -23.84
C LYS A 300 0.60 2.69 -22.32
N ILE A 301 1.71 2.36 -21.67
CA ILE A 301 1.93 2.56 -20.24
C ILE A 301 2.39 3.99 -20.04
N LYS A 302 1.65 4.75 -19.23
CA LYS A 302 2.04 6.12 -18.90
C LYS A 302 3.11 6.10 -17.81
N VAL A 303 4.22 6.78 -18.04
CA VAL A 303 5.35 6.81 -17.11
C VAL A 303 5.80 8.25 -16.89
N ARG A 304 6.04 8.61 -15.63
CA ARG A 304 6.67 9.87 -15.26
C ARG A 304 8.17 9.66 -15.14
N VAL A 305 8.94 10.54 -15.77
CA VAL A 305 10.40 10.54 -15.71
C VAL A 305 10.84 11.74 -14.89
N LEU A 306 11.62 11.48 -13.83
CA LEU A 306 12.19 12.48 -12.93
C LEU A 306 13.72 12.32 -12.88
N SER A 307 14.46 13.42 -12.99
CA SER A 307 15.91 13.41 -12.83
C SER A 307 16.44 14.79 -12.44
N ALA A 308 17.51 14.81 -11.64
CA ALA A 308 18.30 16.02 -11.41
C ALA A 308 19.13 16.42 -12.65
N ASN A 309 19.30 15.50 -13.61
CA ASN A 309 19.94 15.78 -14.89
C ASN A 309 18.97 16.50 -15.83
N LYS A 310 19.43 17.51 -16.57
CA LYS A 310 18.64 18.21 -17.59
C LYS A 310 18.61 17.47 -18.93
N GLU A 311 19.66 16.71 -19.25
CA GLU A 311 19.87 16.02 -20.52
C GLU A 311 19.51 14.53 -20.39
N VAL A 312 18.24 14.24 -20.13
CA VAL A 312 17.77 12.86 -19.93
C VAL A 312 17.53 12.14 -21.26
N PHE A 313 16.95 12.83 -22.25
CA PHE A 313 16.60 12.24 -23.54
C PHE A 313 17.68 12.50 -24.58
N ARG A 314 17.88 11.54 -25.49
CA ARG A 314 18.74 11.73 -26.66
C ARG A 314 18.07 12.65 -27.67
N SER A 315 18.87 13.42 -28.40
CA SER A 315 18.37 14.28 -29.49
C SER A 315 17.96 13.48 -30.74
N LYS A 316 18.53 12.30 -30.92
CA LYS A 316 18.24 11.35 -32.00
C LYS A 316 18.12 9.94 -31.44
N ILE A 317 17.20 9.18 -31.99
CA ILE A 317 17.02 7.75 -31.70
C ILE A 317 17.86 6.98 -32.71
N ASP A 318 18.64 6.01 -32.26
CA ASP A 318 19.39 5.12 -33.13
C ASP A 318 18.50 3.92 -33.52
N GLU A 319 17.84 4.06 -34.67
CA GLU A 319 16.84 3.10 -35.15
C GLU A 319 17.47 1.75 -35.55
N GLU A 320 18.70 1.76 -36.07
CA GLU A 320 19.40 0.54 -36.49
C GLU A 320 19.74 -0.33 -35.28
N LEU A 321 20.21 0.30 -34.19
CA LEU A 321 20.49 -0.41 -32.95
C LEU A 321 19.23 -0.96 -32.27
N ILE A 322 18.09 -0.28 -32.39
CA ILE A 322 16.81 -0.79 -31.90
C ILE A 322 16.44 -2.09 -32.64
N VAL A 323 16.54 -2.12 -33.98
CA VAL A 323 16.24 -3.32 -34.78
C VAL A 323 17.14 -4.50 -34.38
N LYS A 324 18.44 -4.25 -34.22
CA LYS A 324 19.39 -5.26 -33.73
C LYS A 324 19.00 -5.78 -32.35
N GLN A 325 18.60 -4.89 -31.44
CA GLN A 325 18.16 -5.30 -30.10
C GLN A 325 16.90 -6.17 -30.13
N ILE A 326 15.92 -5.85 -30.99
CA ILE A 326 14.69 -6.65 -31.16
C ILE A 326 15.05 -8.08 -31.59
N ALA A 327 15.93 -8.22 -32.58
CA ALA A 327 16.38 -9.52 -33.06
C ALA A 327 17.02 -10.34 -31.93
N ASN A 328 17.87 -9.72 -31.11
CA ASN A 328 18.59 -10.40 -30.03
C ASN A 328 17.70 -10.91 -28.89
N ILE A 329 16.51 -10.33 -28.68
CA ILE A 329 15.63 -10.70 -27.55
C ILE A 329 14.37 -11.44 -27.98
N SER A 330 14.18 -11.67 -29.29
CA SER A 330 13.04 -12.40 -29.83
C SER A 330 13.25 -13.91 -29.74
N LYS A 331 12.19 -14.67 -29.43
CA LYS A 331 12.25 -16.15 -29.46
C LYS A 331 12.55 -16.74 -30.84
N ASP A 332 12.20 -16.01 -31.89
CA ASP A 332 12.28 -16.51 -33.28
C ASP A 332 13.69 -16.40 -33.87
N HIS A 333 14.61 -15.69 -33.20
CA HIS A 333 15.98 -15.48 -33.65
C HIS A 333 16.96 -16.08 -32.64
N ASN A 334 17.09 -17.41 -32.70
CA ASN A 334 17.75 -18.23 -31.71
C ASN A 334 19.30 -18.22 -31.75
N ASN A 335 19.92 -17.25 -32.39
CA ASN A 335 21.38 -17.16 -32.43
C ASN A 335 21.80 -15.73 -32.75
N ILE A 336 22.78 -15.24 -31.99
CA ILE A 336 23.81 -14.23 -32.32
C ILE A 336 23.91 -13.10 -31.27
N PHE A 337 25.07 -13.08 -30.59
CA PHE A 337 25.66 -12.13 -29.64
C PHE A 337 25.35 -12.29 -28.14
N GLU A 338 26.18 -13.12 -27.48
CA GLU A 338 26.81 -12.71 -26.21
C GLU A 338 27.65 -11.46 -26.49
N GLY A 339 27.03 -10.29 -26.39
CA GLY A 339 27.73 -9.04 -26.67
C GLY A 339 27.02 -7.88 -26.00
N THR A 340 27.73 -7.21 -25.10
CA THR A 340 27.41 -5.85 -24.67
C THR A 340 27.05 -5.03 -25.91
N SER A 341 25.84 -4.47 -25.96
CA SER A 341 25.46 -3.58 -27.07
C SER A 341 26.55 -2.53 -27.29
N PRO A 342 26.86 -2.15 -28.54
CA PRO A 342 27.86 -1.13 -28.81
C PRO A 342 27.57 0.10 -27.97
N GLY A 343 28.60 0.54 -27.23
CA GLY A 343 28.48 1.52 -26.14
C GLY A 343 27.90 2.83 -26.64
N LEU A 344 26.63 3.07 -26.32
CA LEU A 344 26.11 4.42 -26.30
C LEU A 344 26.55 5.02 -24.97
N ASP A 345 27.43 6.03 -25.00
CA ASP A 345 27.92 6.73 -23.81
C ASP A 345 26.77 7.49 -23.11
N GLY A 346 26.05 6.77 -22.24
CA GLY A 346 25.03 7.33 -21.36
C GLY A 346 25.65 7.83 -20.07
N LYS A 347 25.35 9.08 -19.70
CA LYS A 347 25.81 9.67 -18.43
C LYS A 347 25.03 9.18 -17.21
N ILE A 348 23.79 8.71 -17.43
CA ILE A 348 22.90 8.23 -16.37
C ILE A 348 23.16 6.74 -16.17
N LYS A 349 23.66 6.38 -14.99
CA LYS A 349 24.07 5.00 -14.64
C LYS A 349 23.09 4.29 -13.72
N LYS A 350 22.33 5.07 -12.95
CA LYS A 350 21.43 4.62 -11.90
C LYS A 350 19.99 4.81 -12.34
N VAL A 351 19.18 3.76 -12.20
CA VAL A 351 17.75 3.81 -12.49
C VAL A 351 16.97 3.36 -11.26
N ILE A 352 15.90 4.10 -10.96
CA ILE A 352 14.86 3.66 -10.02
C ILE A 352 13.56 3.47 -10.81
N LEU A 353 13.01 2.26 -10.78
CA LEU A 353 11.61 2.03 -11.17
C LEU A 353 10.75 2.16 -9.90
N GLN A 354 10.03 3.28 -9.78
CA GLN A 354 9.10 3.53 -8.70
C GLN A 354 7.70 3.05 -9.07
N ILE A 355 7.15 2.17 -8.23
CA ILE A 355 5.82 1.58 -8.36
C ILE A 355 4.98 2.11 -7.21
N HIS A 356 3.91 2.84 -7.53
CA HIS A 356 3.13 3.51 -6.50
C HIS A 356 2.22 2.57 -5.70
N GLY A 357 1.91 2.95 -4.46
CA GLY A 357 0.87 2.33 -3.65
C GLY A 357 -0.55 2.76 -4.06
N GLY A 358 -1.51 2.61 -3.13
CA GLY A 358 -2.93 2.92 -3.38
C GLY A 358 -3.80 1.68 -3.64
N GLY A 359 -3.36 0.52 -3.15
CA GLY A 359 -4.14 -0.72 -3.12
C GLY A 359 -4.59 -1.21 -4.49
N TRP A 360 -3.81 -0.97 -5.55
CA TRP A 360 -4.15 -1.29 -6.94
C TRP A 360 -5.43 -0.62 -7.50
N VAL A 361 -6.17 0.15 -6.69
CA VAL A 361 -7.43 0.79 -7.09
C VAL A 361 -7.31 2.29 -7.28
N GLY A 362 -6.30 2.94 -6.71
CA GLY A 362 -6.17 4.40 -6.67
C GLY A 362 -4.74 4.93 -6.82
N MET A 363 -4.62 6.24 -6.61
CA MET A 363 -3.39 7.05 -6.71
C MET A 363 -2.74 7.07 -8.11
N SER A 364 -1.56 7.68 -8.23
CA SER A 364 -0.76 7.72 -9.47
C SER A 364 0.71 8.08 -9.20
N SER A 365 1.56 8.06 -10.23
CA SER A 365 2.90 8.64 -10.24
C SER A 365 2.94 10.12 -9.85
N PHE A 366 1.80 10.84 -9.89
CA PHE A 366 1.77 12.25 -9.51
C PHE A 366 1.76 12.45 -7.99
N SER A 367 0.98 11.68 -7.24
CA SER A 367 0.87 11.82 -5.77
C SER A 367 2.19 11.48 -5.05
N HIS A 368 2.99 10.58 -5.62
CA HIS A 368 4.25 10.10 -5.05
C HIS A 368 5.46 11.01 -5.36
N GLN A 369 5.22 12.19 -5.96
CA GLN A 369 6.27 13.17 -6.27
C GLN A 369 6.83 13.92 -5.05
N THR A 370 6.16 13.83 -3.89
CA THR A 370 6.63 14.45 -2.64
C THR A 370 8.01 13.91 -2.24
N TYR A 371 8.21 12.59 -2.29
CA TYR A 371 9.48 11.96 -1.95
C TYR A 371 10.34 11.60 -3.18
N THR A 372 9.77 11.20 -4.33
CA THR A 372 10.58 10.80 -5.49
C THR A 372 11.42 11.95 -6.07
N ARG A 373 10.93 13.19 -6.03
CA ARG A 373 11.73 14.36 -6.45
C ARG A 373 12.93 14.58 -5.52
N LYS A 374 12.75 14.35 -4.22
CA LYS A 374 13.82 14.42 -3.23
C LYS A 374 14.84 13.31 -3.42
N TRP A 375 14.40 12.08 -3.72
CA TRP A 375 15.30 10.98 -4.09
C TRP A 375 16.14 11.34 -5.31
N ALA A 376 15.51 11.79 -6.40
CA ALA A 376 16.22 12.15 -7.63
C ALA A 376 17.28 13.24 -7.40
N ASN A 377 16.95 14.28 -6.62
CA ASN A 377 17.90 15.33 -6.26
C ASN A 377 19.01 14.86 -5.31
N HIS A 378 18.68 13.99 -4.35
CA HIS A 378 19.63 13.47 -3.36
C HIS A 378 20.66 12.52 -3.99
N ILE A 379 20.23 11.69 -4.95
CA ILE A 379 21.13 10.75 -5.64
C ILE A 379 22.01 11.50 -6.65
N GLY A 380 21.43 12.46 -7.37
CA GLY A 380 22.16 13.37 -8.26
C GLY A 380 21.91 13.13 -9.75
N GLU A 381 22.76 13.74 -10.59
CA GLU A 381 22.60 13.81 -12.05
C GLU A 381 22.85 12.48 -12.79
N ASP A 382 23.40 11.48 -12.11
CA ASP A 382 23.64 10.14 -12.65
C ASP A 382 22.43 9.20 -12.50
N CYS A 383 21.31 9.72 -11.96
CA CYS A 383 20.11 8.96 -11.65
C CYS A 383 18.86 9.43 -12.43
N VAL A 384 18.04 8.47 -12.85
CA VAL A 384 16.69 8.72 -13.37
C VAL A 384 15.67 7.83 -12.67
N ILE A 385 14.50 8.41 -12.36
CA ILE A 385 13.37 7.69 -11.78
C ILE A 385 12.28 7.57 -12.84
N PHE A 386 11.87 6.33 -13.12
CA PHE A 386 10.66 6.00 -13.85
C PHE A 386 9.54 5.68 -12.84
N SER A 387 8.51 6.52 -12.76
CA SER A 387 7.34 6.30 -11.91
C SER A 387 6.14 5.93 -12.77
N ILE A 388 5.67 4.69 -12.65
CA ILE A 388 4.66 4.09 -13.53
C ILE A 388 3.23 4.48 -13.12
N ASP A 389 2.35 4.74 -14.09
CA ASP A 389 0.89 4.78 -13.89
C ASP A 389 0.29 3.48 -14.47
N TYR A 390 0.26 2.41 -13.68
CA TYR A 390 -0.27 1.11 -14.08
C TYR A 390 -1.81 1.10 -14.09
N ARG A 391 -2.40 0.11 -14.78
CA ARG A 391 -3.85 -0.09 -14.84
C ARG A 391 -4.43 -0.46 -13.48
N LEU A 392 -5.53 0.20 -13.10
CA LEU A 392 -6.15 0.06 -11.77
C LEU A 392 -7.40 -0.81 -11.79
N ALA A 393 -7.57 -1.57 -10.70
CA ALA A 393 -8.82 -2.22 -10.34
C ALA A 393 -9.91 -1.19 -9.99
N PRO A 394 -11.21 -1.52 -10.12
CA PRO A 394 -11.74 -2.81 -10.58
C PRO A 394 -11.79 -2.98 -12.10
N LYS A 395 -11.48 -1.93 -12.87
CA LYS A 395 -11.52 -2.00 -14.33
C LYS A 395 -10.53 -3.02 -14.89
N TYR A 396 -9.37 -3.13 -14.23
CA TYR A 396 -8.31 -4.07 -14.56
C TYR A 396 -7.88 -4.78 -13.26
N PRO A 397 -8.53 -5.90 -12.89
CA PRO A 397 -8.19 -6.65 -11.68
C PRO A 397 -6.82 -7.34 -11.78
N TYR A 398 -6.44 -8.14 -10.80
CA TYR A 398 -5.24 -8.98 -10.89
C TYR A 398 -5.26 -9.86 -12.16
N PRO A 399 -4.14 -10.06 -12.88
CA PRO A 399 -2.79 -9.52 -12.67
C PRO A 399 -2.42 -8.32 -13.58
N TYR A 400 -3.38 -7.56 -14.10
CA TYR A 400 -3.12 -6.52 -15.11
C TYR A 400 -2.09 -5.46 -14.68
N ALA A 401 -2.14 -5.02 -13.42
CA ALA A 401 -1.17 -4.06 -12.88
C ALA A 401 0.25 -4.63 -12.86
N LEU A 402 0.41 -5.90 -12.47
CA LEU A 402 1.70 -6.58 -12.42
C LEU A 402 2.29 -6.75 -13.84
N GLU A 403 1.45 -7.07 -14.82
CA GLU A 403 1.85 -7.12 -16.23
C GLU A 403 2.35 -5.76 -16.74
N ASP A 404 1.69 -4.64 -16.37
CA ASP A 404 2.15 -3.30 -16.78
C ASP A 404 3.54 -2.98 -16.21
N VAL A 405 3.77 -3.31 -14.93
CA VAL A 405 5.08 -3.13 -14.30
C VAL A 405 6.12 -4.00 -14.98
N TRP A 406 5.79 -5.25 -15.30
CA TRP A 406 6.69 -6.17 -16.01
C TRP A 406 7.09 -5.67 -17.39
N GLN A 407 6.13 -5.19 -18.17
CA GLN A 407 6.38 -4.63 -19.50
C GLN A 407 7.29 -3.40 -19.45
N LEU A 408 7.09 -2.52 -18.47
CA LEU A 408 7.97 -1.37 -18.26
C LEU A 408 9.36 -1.79 -17.78
N TYR A 409 9.45 -2.78 -16.89
CA TYR A 409 10.71 -3.33 -16.41
C TYR A 409 11.57 -3.84 -17.58
N LEU A 410 10.98 -4.65 -18.47
CA LEU A 410 11.65 -5.13 -19.68
C LEU A 410 12.05 -3.98 -20.61
N TRP A 411 11.17 -2.98 -20.80
CA TRP A 411 11.49 -1.81 -21.61
C TRP A 411 12.69 -1.03 -21.05
N ILE A 412 12.78 -0.87 -19.72
CA ILE A 412 13.91 -0.20 -19.06
C ILE A 412 15.22 -0.94 -19.33
N LEU A 413 15.22 -2.28 -19.19
CA LEU A 413 16.40 -3.12 -19.39
C LEU A 413 16.91 -3.09 -20.83
N TYR A 414 16.00 -3.23 -21.80
CA TYR A 414 16.39 -3.51 -23.18
C TYR A 414 16.34 -2.30 -24.10
N PHE A 415 15.47 -1.32 -23.85
CA PHE A 415 15.17 -0.27 -24.81
C PHE A 415 15.49 1.15 -24.34
N SER A 416 15.49 1.43 -23.03
CA SER A 416 15.60 2.82 -22.53
C SER A 416 16.84 3.57 -23.03
N LYS A 417 17.99 2.89 -23.15
CA LYS A 417 19.26 3.45 -23.65
C LYS A 417 19.22 4.05 -25.06
N PHE A 418 18.28 3.61 -25.91
CA PHE A 418 18.15 4.13 -27.28
C PHE A 418 17.37 5.45 -27.35
N TYR A 419 16.56 5.73 -26.33
CA TYR A 419 15.76 6.95 -26.23
C TYR A 419 16.39 7.97 -25.28
N MET A 420 17.19 7.49 -24.33
CA MET A 420 17.64 8.25 -23.17
C MET A 420 19.16 8.11 -23.00
N ASN A 421 19.78 9.07 -22.33
CA ASN A 421 21.21 9.08 -22.02
C ASN A 421 21.55 8.11 -20.87
N ILE A 422 20.97 6.91 -20.90
CA ILE A 422 21.10 5.85 -19.90
C ILE A 422 22.13 4.83 -20.38
N ASN A 423 23.10 4.54 -19.52
CA ASN A 423 23.96 3.37 -19.57
C ASN A 423 23.73 2.59 -18.28
N LEU A 424 22.77 1.65 -18.29
CA LEU A 424 22.25 1.04 -17.08
C LEU A 424 23.30 0.17 -16.37
N GLU A 425 23.85 0.68 -15.27
CA GLU A 425 24.75 -0.08 -14.38
C GLU A 425 23.97 -0.66 -13.20
N GLN A 426 23.04 0.12 -12.63
CA GLN A 426 22.29 -0.27 -11.43
C GLN A 426 20.80 0.07 -11.56
N LEU A 427 19.95 -0.89 -11.23
CA LEU A 427 18.50 -0.79 -11.23
C LEU A 427 17.93 -1.13 -9.86
N ILE A 428 17.24 -0.17 -9.24
CA ILE A 428 16.48 -0.40 -8.00
C ILE A 428 15.00 -0.42 -8.33
N LEU A 429 14.24 -1.33 -7.70
CA LEU A 429 12.78 -1.17 -7.61
C LEU A 429 12.42 -0.53 -6.28
N ALA A 430 11.58 0.50 -6.33
CA ALA A 430 11.05 1.16 -5.15
C ALA A 430 9.53 1.07 -5.19
N GLY A 431 8.92 0.40 -4.21
CA GLY A 431 7.48 0.14 -4.22
C GLY A 431 6.88 0.30 -2.84
N ASP A 432 5.91 1.21 -2.70
CA ASP A 432 5.21 1.44 -1.44
C ASP A 432 3.87 0.68 -1.40
N SER A 433 3.53 0.05 -0.26
CA SER A 433 2.26 -0.70 -0.11
C SER A 433 2.07 -1.77 -1.20
N ALA A 434 0.97 -1.71 -1.95
CA ALA A 434 0.71 -2.50 -3.16
C ALA A 434 1.84 -2.45 -4.22
N GLY A 435 2.56 -1.34 -4.31
CA GLY A 435 3.73 -1.22 -5.19
C GLY A 435 4.90 -2.11 -4.74
N GLY A 436 5.07 -2.28 -3.43
CA GLY A 436 6.10 -3.16 -2.85
C GLY A 436 5.82 -4.64 -3.11
N ASN A 437 4.54 -5.02 -3.10
CA ASN A 437 4.09 -6.35 -3.53
C ASN A 437 4.49 -6.64 -4.98
N MET A 438 4.17 -5.73 -5.89
CA MET A 438 4.52 -5.87 -7.30
C MET A 438 6.04 -5.86 -7.52
N ALA A 439 6.80 -5.04 -6.77
CA ALA A 439 8.27 -5.04 -6.86
C ALA A 439 8.88 -6.42 -6.54
N LEU A 440 8.37 -7.10 -5.51
CA LEU A 440 8.77 -8.48 -5.19
C LEU A 440 8.35 -9.46 -6.28
N GLY A 441 7.12 -9.33 -6.80
CA GLY A 441 6.63 -10.16 -7.91
C GLY A 441 7.47 -10.05 -9.19
N ILE A 442 7.93 -8.83 -9.54
CA ILE A 442 8.85 -8.62 -10.66
C ILE A 442 10.19 -9.32 -10.43
N CYS A 443 10.72 -9.30 -9.20
CA CYS A 443 11.95 -10.02 -8.88
C CYS A 443 11.77 -11.53 -9.07
N PHE A 444 10.68 -12.11 -8.57
CA PHE A 444 10.38 -13.53 -8.78
C PHE A 444 10.31 -13.88 -10.26
N ARG A 445 9.65 -13.05 -11.08
CA ARG A 445 9.60 -13.27 -12.53
C ARG A 445 10.96 -13.16 -13.20
N ALA A 446 11.76 -12.17 -12.83
CA ALA A 446 13.12 -12.01 -13.36
C ALA A 446 14.01 -13.22 -13.02
N ILE A 447 13.95 -13.70 -11.76
CA ILE A 447 14.65 -14.90 -11.28
C ILE A 447 14.18 -16.13 -12.08
N LYS A 448 12.86 -16.32 -12.21
CA LYS A 448 12.28 -17.43 -12.97
C LYS A 448 12.79 -17.45 -14.41
N MET A 449 12.83 -16.30 -15.06
CA MET A 449 13.24 -16.18 -16.46
C MET A 449 14.76 -16.12 -16.67
N GLY A 450 15.56 -16.12 -15.61
CA GLY A 450 17.03 -16.03 -15.71
C GLY A 450 17.54 -14.72 -16.32
N ILE A 451 16.77 -13.63 -16.24
CA ILE A 451 17.20 -12.31 -16.72
C ILE A 451 17.77 -11.47 -15.56
N LYS A 452 18.34 -10.29 -15.84
CA LYS A 452 18.85 -9.38 -14.80
C LYS A 452 17.76 -9.14 -13.73
N VAL A 453 18.08 -9.49 -12.49
CA VAL A 453 17.31 -9.15 -11.28
C VAL A 453 17.72 -7.72 -10.86
N PRO A 454 16.82 -6.91 -10.26
CA PRO A 454 17.18 -5.60 -9.74
C PRO A 454 18.33 -5.69 -8.73
N ASP A 455 19.15 -4.65 -8.63
CA ASP A 455 20.32 -4.59 -7.73
C ASP A 455 19.93 -4.23 -6.29
N GLY A 456 18.69 -3.79 -6.06
CA GLY A 456 18.17 -3.48 -4.72
C GLY A 456 16.66 -3.21 -4.70
N LEU A 457 16.08 -3.32 -3.50
CA LEU A 457 14.67 -3.06 -3.24
C LEU A 457 14.48 -2.06 -2.10
N PHE A 458 13.74 -0.99 -2.36
CA PHE A 458 13.24 -0.10 -1.33
C PHE A 458 11.73 -0.27 -1.16
N LEU A 459 11.30 -0.74 0.01
CA LEU A 459 9.92 -1.18 0.25
C LEU A 459 9.30 -0.45 1.46
N PRO A 460 8.67 0.71 1.27
CA PRO A 460 7.84 1.31 2.31
C PRO A 460 6.57 0.49 2.53
N TYR A 461 6.38 -0.03 3.75
CA TYR A 461 5.18 -0.69 4.25
C TYR A 461 4.56 -1.65 3.22
N PRO A 462 5.33 -2.62 2.69
CA PRO A 462 4.91 -3.43 1.56
C PRO A 462 3.78 -4.38 1.95
N VAL A 463 2.92 -4.69 0.98
CA VAL A 463 1.99 -5.82 1.12
C VAL A 463 2.74 -7.12 0.77
N VAL A 464 3.07 -7.92 1.79
CA VAL A 464 3.78 -9.21 1.61
C VAL A 464 2.88 -10.43 1.78
N ASN A 465 1.66 -10.24 2.29
CA ASN A 465 0.67 -11.29 2.52
C ASN A 465 -0.73 -10.73 2.25
N LEU A 466 -1.50 -11.42 1.40
CA LEU A 466 -2.89 -11.12 1.12
C LEU A 466 -3.84 -12.18 1.71
N ASN A 467 -3.32 -13.21 2.38
CA ASN A 467 -4.13 -14.20 3.07
C ASN A 467 -4.51 -13.72 4.48
N PHE A 468 -5.63 -13.01 4.59
CA PHE A 468 -6.19 -12.51 5.85
C PHE A 468 -6.62 -13.61 6.84
N LYS A 469 -6.61 -14.89 6.44
CA LYS A 469 -6.81 -16.02 7.37
C LYS A 469 -5.57 -16.30 8.22
N VAL A 470 -4.39 -15.84 7.80
CA VAL A 470 -3.17 -15.91 8.59
C VAL A 470 -3.13 -14.69 9.50
N PHE A 471 -3.56 -14.86 10.75
CA PHE A 471 -3.66 -13.75 11.69
C PHE A 471 -2.28 -13.21 12.07
N ASN A 472 -2.15 -11.88 12.14
CA ASN A 472 -1.05 -11.19 12.80
C ASN A 472 -1.62 -10.13 13.76
N PRO A 473 -0.99 -9.84 14.92
CA PRO A 473 -1.55 -8.91 15.90
C PRO A 473 -1.72 -7.47 15.39
N TYR A 474 -0.92 -7.04 14.43
CA TYR A 474 -1.00 -5.70 13.85
C TYR A 474 -2.29 -5.48 13.06
N LEU A 475 -2.99 -6.53 12.61
CA LEU A 475 -4.32 -6.40 11.98
C LEU A 475 -5.32 -5.65 12.87
N LEU A 476 -5.16 -5.73 14.20
CA LEU A 476 -6.00 -4.99 15.15
C LEU A 476 -5.82 -3.48 15.03
N ASN A 477 -4.64 -2.99 14.64
CA ASN A 477 -4.45 -1.57 14.36
C ASN A 477 -5.34 -1.10 13.22
N GLY A 478 -5.67 -1.96 12.25
CA GLY A 478 -6.62 -1.65 11.18
C GLY A 478 -8.06 -1.37 11.67
N LEU A 479 -8.40 -1.73 12.91
CA LEU A 479 -9.68 -1.38 13.55
C LEU A 479 -9.71 0.08 14.05
N ILE A 480 -8.54 0.69 14.22
CA ILE A 480 -8.41 2.08 14.69
C ILE A 480 -7.66 2.97 13.69
N ASP A 481 -7.13 2.39 12.61
CA ASP A 481 -6.49 3.11 11.52
C ASP A 481 -7.52 4.00 10.82
N GLN A 482 -7.14 5.26 10.69
CA GLN A 482 -7.96 6.32 10.15
C GLN A 482 -7.72 6.56 8.65
N ILE A 483 -6.61 6.06 8.11
CA ILE A 483 -6.17 6.22 6.73
C ILE A 483 -6.50 4.98 5.90
N ALA A 484 -6.16 3.81 6.42
CA ALA A 484 -6.33 2.52 5.77
C ALA A 484 -6.99 1.48 6.70
N PRO A 485 -8.17 1.79 7.26
CA PRO A 485 -8.89 0.83 8.11
C PRO A 485 -9.16 -0.47 7.37
N THR A 486 -9.30 -1.55 8.15
CA THR A 486 -9.63 -2.88 7.63
C THR A 486 -10.91 -2.86 6.78
N THR A 487 -11.91 -2.02 7.12
CA THR A 487 -13.14 -1.85 6.31
C THR A 487 -12.84 -1.42 4.88
N ILE A 488 -11.84 -0.56 4.66
CA ILE A 488 -11.40 -0.12 3.33
C ILE A 488 -10.54 -1.21 2.68
N LEU A 489 -9.57 -1.78 3.40
CA LEU A 489 -8.65 -2.78 2.85
C LEU A 489 -9.39 -4.02 2.30
N VAL A 490 -10.45 -4.46 2.97
CA VAL A 490 -11.29 -5.59 2.51
C VAL A 490 -12.00 -5.26 1.18
N VAL A 491 -12.50 -4.04 1.02
CA VAL A 491 -13.13 -3.62 -0.25
C VAL A 491 -12.09 -3.53 -1.36
N VAL A 492 -10.93 -2.94 -1.07
CA VAL A 492 -9.81 -2.84 -2.02
C VAL A 492 -9.38 -4.23 -2.51
N LEU A 493 -9.20 -5.17 -1.58
CA LEU A 493 -8.82 -6.53 -1.93
C LEU A 493 -9.86 -7.21 -2.81
N ARG A 494 -11.15 -7.04 -2.49
CA ARG A 494 -12.25 -7.61 -3.28
C ARG A 494 -12.25 -7.10 -4.73
N GLU A 495 -12.03 -5.80 -4.92
CA GLU A 495 -11.98 -5.23 -6.28
C GLU A 495 -10.74 -5.66 -7.06
N TYR A 496 -9.63 -5.92 -6.36
CA TYR A 496 -8.41 -6.43 -6.98
C TYR A 496 -8.52 -7.91 -7.34
N LEU A 497 -9.12 -8.73 -6.47
CA LEU A 497 -9.33 -10.18 -6.61
C LEU A 497 -10.78 -10.49 -7.03
N ASN A 498 -11.20 -9.94 -8.16
CA ASN A 498 -12.62 -9.91 -8.54
C ASN A 498 -13.05 -11.05 -9.47
N SER A 499 -12.16 -11.99 -9.84
CA SER A 499 -12.53 -13.11 -10.72
C SER A 499 -12.95 -14.37 -9.96
N GLY A 500 -12.60 -14.48 -8.68
CA GLY A 500 -12.87 -15.65 -7.85
C GLY A 500 -11.97 -16.86 -8.17
N LYS A 501 -10.92 -16.65 -8.98
CA LYS A 501 -9.94 -17.65 -9.39
C LYS A 501 -8.52 -17.33 -8.90
N GLU A 502 -8.40 -16.28 -8.10
CA GLU A 502 -7.17 -15.87 -7.44
C GLU A 502 -7.00 -16.63 -6.12
N HIS A 503 -5.78 -17.05 -5.82
CA HIS A 503 -5.48 -17.85 -4.64
C HIS A 503 -4.37 -17.20 -3.79
N PRO A 504 -4.69 -16.19 -2.95
CA PRO A 504 -3.69 -15.50 -2.13
C PRO A 504 -2.90 -16.39 -1.17
N ASP A 505 -3.39 -17.60 -0.89
CA ASP A 505 -2.77 -18.60 -0.04
C ASP A 505 -1.75 -19.50 -0.76
N THR A 506 -1.75 -19.53 -2.09
CA THR A 506 -0.82 -20.34 -2.90
C THR A 506 -0.11 -19.56 -4.00
N ASP A 507 -0.59 -18.36 -4.34
CA ASP A 507 0.02 -17.47 -5.34
C ASP A 507 1.02 -16.50 -4.67
N PRO A 508 2.33 -16.69 -4.88
CA PRO A 508 3.38 -15.84 -4.31
C PRO A 508 3.49 -14.47 -4.98
N TYR A 509 2.88 -14.25 -6.14
CA TYR A 509 2.77 -12.90 -6.71
C TYR A 509 1.71 -12.07 -5.96
N LEU A 510 0.73 -12.73 -5.33
CA LEU A 510 -0.23 -12.10 -4.42
C LEU A 510 0.32 -12.00 -3.00
N SER A 511 0.95 -13.06 -2.49
CA SER A 511 1.51 -13.12 -1.13
C SER A 511 3.00 -13.49 -1.15
N PRO A 512 3.92 -12.54 -1.42
CA PRO A 512 5.36 -12.82 -1.50
C PRO A 512 5.98 -13.59 -0.33
N ILE A 513 5.40 -13.53 0.87
CA ILE A 513 5.89 -14.25 2.05
C ILE A 513 5.91 -15.78 1.88
N ILE A 514 5.01 -16.34 1.06
CA ILE A 514 4.92 -17.79 0.83
C ILE A 514 5.88 -18.29 -0.24
N ALA A 515 6.65 -17.40 -0.86
CA ALA A 515 7.57 -17.81 -1.91
C ALA A 515 8.61 -18.82 -1.42
N ASP A 516 9.03 -19.71 -2.33
CA ASP A 516 10.00 -20.75 -2.04
C ASP A 516 11.37 -20.15 -1.69
N ASP A 517 12.08 -20.79 -0.74
CA ASP A 517 13.36 -20.30 -0.25
C ASP A 517 14.42 -20.21 -1.38
N SER A 518 14.33 -21.06 -2.42
CA SER A 518 15.22 -21.01 -3.59
C SER A 518 15.07 -19.73 -4.44
N PHE A 519 13.91 -19.06 -4.36
CA PHE A 519 13.67 -17.77 -4.99
C PHE A 519 13.95 -16.64 -4.02
N LEU A 520 13.54 -16.79 -2.76
CA LEU A 520 13.82 -15.78 -1.74
C LEU A 520 15.33 -15.54 -1.62
N THR A 521 16.17 -16.58 -1.58
CA THR A 521 17.65 -16.49 -1.58
C THR A 521 18.25 -15.69 -2.74
N LYS A 522 17.53 -15.56 -3.86
CA LYS A 522 17.95 -14.81 -5.06
C LYS A 522 17.41 -13.37 -5.12
N LEU A 523 16.60 -12.95 -4.14
CA LEU A 523 16.18 -11.55 -4.04
C LEU A 523 17.38 -10.64 -3.76
N PRO A 524 17.38 -9.40 -4.26
CA PRO A 524 18.45 -8.47 -3.96
C PRO A 524 18.33 -7.91 -2.53
N LYS A 525 19.35 -7.18 -2.10
CA LYS A 525 19.32 -6.48 -0.81
C LYS A 525 18.11 -5.55 -0.68
N MET A 526 17.59 -5.47 0.55
CA MET A 526 16.32 -4.80 0.85
C MET A 526 16.47 -3.75 1.95
N ARG A 527 15.80 -2.62 1.75
CA ARG A 527 15.60 -1.59 2.78
C ARG A 527 14.10 -1.35 2.91
N ILE A 528 13.56 -1.63 4.08
CA ILE A 528 12.13 -1.62 4.36
C ILE A 528 11.86 -0.57 5.45
N ILE A 529 10.77 0.18 5.30
CA ILE A 529 10.29 1.10 6.35
C ILE A 529 8.82 0.86 6.64
N CYS A 530 8.42 0.77 7.90
CA CYS A 530 7.04 0.54 8.30
C CYS A 530 6.60 1.51 9.40
N GLY A 531 5.27 1.60 9.60
CA GLY A 531 4.69 2.34 10.72
C GLY A 531 4.22 1.38 11.81
N ALA A 532 4.46 1.69 13.08
CA ALA A 532 4.03 0.82 14.18
C ALA A 532 2.49 0.69 14.28
N LYS A 533 1.73 1.65 13.74
CA LYS A 533 0.26 1.62 13.68
C LYS A 533 -0.28 1.05 12.37
N ASP A 534 0.57 0.61 11.46
CA ASP A 534 0.17 -0.01 10.20
C ASP A 534 -0.17 -1.50 10.40
N SER A 535 -1.33 -1.90 9.90
CA SER A 535 -1.79 -3.29 9.94
C SER A 535 -0.93 -4.27 9.13
N LEU A 536 -0.15 -3.79 8.17
CA LEU A 536 0.72 -4.61 7.31
C LEU A 536 2.11 -4.87 7.92
N THR A 537 2.48 -4.13 8.96
CA THR A 537 3.78 -4.27 9.64
C THR A 537 3.96 -5.67 10.20
N GLY A 538 2.87 -6.28 10.67
CA GLY A 538 2.90 -7.60 11.29
C GLY A 538 3.46 -8.69 10.37
N ASP A 539 2.97 -8.77 9.13
CA ASP A 539 3.46 -9.72 8.15
C ASP A 539 4.81 -9.30 7.55
N THR A 540 5.12 -8.00 7.54
CA THR A 540 6.45 -7.53 7.14
C THR A 540 7.54 -8.02 8.11
N ILE A 541 7.29 -7.98 9.42
CA ILE A 541 8.18 -8.54 10.44
C ILE A 541 8.37 -10.05 10.23
N ARG A 542 7.29 -10.80 9.92
CA ARG A 542 7.39 -12.23 9.58
C ARG A 542 8.23 -12.46 8.33
N PHE A 543 8.04 -11.64 7.30
CA PHE A 543 8.82 -11.71 6.08
C PHE A 543 10.31 -11.45 6.36
N VAL A 544 10.66 -10.40 7.12
CA VAL A 544 12.05 -10.15 7.54
C VAL A 544 12.61 -11.30 8.37
N ASN A 545 11.79 -11.88 9.26
CA ASN A 545 12.17 -13.04 10.06
C ASN A 545 12.48 -14.28 9.21
N LYS A 546 11.76 -14.48 8.09
CA LYS A 546 12.06 -15.52 7.10
C LYS A 546 13.35 -15.19 6.33
N MET A 547 13.46 -13.97 5.80
CA MET A 547 14.62 -13.53 5.02
C MET A 547 15.94 -13.56 5.79
N ARG A 548 15.94 -13.20 7.08
CA ARG A 548 17.17 -13.27 7.91
C ARG A 548 17.70 -14.69 8.07
N LYS A 549 16.82 -15.71 8.09
CA LYS A 549 17.21 -17.12 8.20
C LYS A 549 17.88 -17.61 6.92
N LEU A 550 17.66 -16.91 5.81
CA LEU A 550 18.30 -17.11 4.52
C LEU A 550 19.54 -16.20 4.33
N HIS A 551 20.04 -15.57 5.40
CA HIS A 551 21.24 -14.73 5.42
C HIS A 551 21.22 -13.52 4.44
N HIS A 552 20.05 -12.96 4.19
CA HIS A 552 19.90 -11.78 3.32
C HIS A 552 20.38 -10.46 3.94
N ASP A 553 20.90 -9.56 3.10
CA ASP A 553 21.08 -8.14 3.44
C ASP A 553 19.71 -7.45 3.41
N ILE A 554 19.08 -7.39 4.58
CA ILE A 554 17.78 -6.77 4.79
C ILE A 554 17.83 -5.86 6.02
N LYS A 555 17.16 -4.71 5.96
CA LYS A 555 16.94 -3.84 7.12
C LYS A 555 15.49 -3.38 7.14
N LEU A 556 14.88 -3.38 8.32
CA LEU A 556 13.54 -2.86 8.55
C LEU A 556 13.58 -1.77 9.63
N ASP A 557 13.22 -0.54 9.26
CA ASP A 557 13.03 0.54 10.21
C ASP A 557 11.53 0.73 10.48
N ILE A 558 11.10 0.58 11.73
CA ILE A 558 9.71 0.74 12.17
C ILE A 558 9.58 2.07 12.90
N PHE A 559 8.86 3.01 12.31
CA PHE A 559 8.60 4.31 12.91
C PHE A 559 7.41 4.23 13.86
N ASN A 560 7.65 4.59 15.12
CA ASN A 560 6.61 4.64 16.13
C ASN A 560 5.55 5.70 15.78
N CYS A 561 4.31 5.42 16.16
CA CYS A 561 3.11 6.26 15.91
C CYS A 561 2.70 6.49 14.45
N LEU A 562 3.46 6.04 13.45
CA LEU A 562 3.05 6.23 12.04
C LEU A 562 2.03 5.19 11.59
N SER A 563 0.99 5.65 10.88
CA SER A 563 -0.01 4.83 10.17
C SER A 563 0.42 4.51 8.73
N HIS A 564 -0.33 3.63 8.06
CA HIS A 564 -0.06 3.24 6.67
C HIS A 564 0.00 4.45 5.72
N GLY A 565 0.87 4.39 4.69
CA GLY A 565 0.95 5.41 3.63
C GLY A 565 1.68 6.70 4.01
N PHE A 566 2.37 6.74 5.15
CA PHE A 566 2.95 7.95 5.73
C PHE A 566 3.89 8.75 4.81
N MET A 567 4.55 8.12 3.83
CA MET A 567 5.45 8.82 2.89
C MET A 567 4.74 9.89 2.05
N ASN A 568 3.41 9.76 1.90
CA ASN A 568 2.61 10.71 1.13
C ASN A 568 2.07 11.88 1.98
N PHE A 569 2.37 11.93 3.28
CA PHE A 569 1.80 12.93 4.21
C PHE A 569 2.71 14.12 4.50
N GLU A 570 3.82 14.25 3.77
CA GLU A 570 4.56 15.51 3.72
C GLU A 570 3.85 16.53 2.81
N VAL A 571 2.71 17.03 3.29
CA VAL A 571 1.93 18.07 2.61
C VAL A 571 2.19 19.40 3.32
N PRO A 572 2.68 20.44 2.62
CA PRO A 572 2.87 21.76 3.25
C PRO A 572 1.56 22.30 3.83
N ILE A 573 1.63 22.96 5.00
CA ILE A 573 0.53 23.60 5.75
C ILE A 573 -0.35 22.63 6.55
N VAL A 574 -0.70 21.45 6.02
CA VAL A 574 -1.65 20.52 6.67
C VAL A 574 -1.09 19.15 7.03
N GLY A 575 0.09 18.79 6.50
CA GLY A 575 0.70 17.46 6.68
C GLY A 575 1.38 17.26 8.04
N VAL A 576 1.87 16.04 8.24
CA VAL A 576 2.60 15.66 9.45
C VAL A 576 4.05 16.10 9.31
N THR A 577 4.46 17.09 10.12
CA THR A 577 5.75 17.78 9.98
C THR A 577 6.97 16.84 10.03
N HIS A 578 6.91 15.82 10.88
CA HIS A 578 7.98 14.84 11.08
C HIS A 578 8.21 13.88 9.91
N ILE A 579 7.29 13.82 8.93
CA ILE A 579 7.46 12.99 7.74
C ILE A 579 8.63 13.47 6.87
N GLY A 580 8.99 14.75 6.94
CA GLY A 580 10.20 15.26 6.28
C GLY A 580 11.47 14.51 6.72
N SER A 581 11.58 14.17 8.01
CA SER A 581 12.69 13.38 8.56
C SER A 581 12.69 11.96 8.02
N VAL A 582 11.53 11.33 7.93
CA VAL A 582 11.36 9.98 7.37
C VAL A 582 11.76 9.96 5.89
N ILE A 583 11.37 10.98 5.12
CA ILE A 583 11.75 11.09 3.71
C ILE A 583 13.27 11.30 3.58
N ASN A 584 13.90 12.09 4.46
CA ASN A 584 15.36 12.23 4.47
C ASN A 584 16.07 10.90 4.80
N ILE A 585 15.53 10.09 5.71
CA ILE A 585 16.03 8.73 5.97
C ILE A 585 15.88 7.86 4.72
N SER A 586 14.72 7.91 4.05
CA SER A 586 14.50 7.16 2.81
C SER A 586 15.47 7.54 1.70
N CYS A 587 15.85 8.82 1.57
CA CYS A 587 16.88 9.26 0.62
C CYS A 587 18.21 8.52 0.84
N LYS A 588 18.63 8.39 2.10
CA LYS A 588 19.86 7.68 2.48
C LYS A 588 19.74 6.19 2.20
N MET A 589 18.63 5.55 2.58
CA MET A 589 18.39 4.12 2.33
C MET A 589 18.38 3.78 0.84
N VAL A 590 17.74 4.61 0.01
CA VAL A 590 17.76 4.42 -1.46
C VAL A 590 19.18 4.61 -2.01
N GLN A 591 19.94 5.59 -1.50
CA GLN A 591 21.33 5.78 -1.91
C GLN A 591 22.25 4.61 -1.51
N GLU A 592 22.03 4.01 -0.34
CA GLU A 592 22.77 2.81 0.13
C GLU A 592 22.55 1.59 -0.77
N LEU A 593 21.36 1.45 -1.35
CA LEU A 593 21.07 0.37 -2.28
C LEU A 593 21.91 0.46 -3.57
N PHE A 594 22.40 1.65 -3.96
CA PHE A 594 23.35 1.81 -5.08
C PHE A 594 24.81 1.56 -4.69
N LYS A 595 25.15 1.38 -3.41
CA LYS A 595 26.52 0.99 -3.05
C LYS A 595 26.72 -0.49 -3.36
N SER A 596 27.89 -0.92 -3.82
CA SER A 596 28.24 -2.34 -3.85
C SER A 596 28.15 -2.89 -2.43
N SER A 597 27.61 -4.10 -2.24
CA SER A 597 27.74 -4.80 -0.96
C SER A 597 29.24 -4.95 -0.70
N GLU A 598 29.76 -4.30 0.35
CA GLU A 598 31.05 -4.70 0.88
C GLU A 598 30.90 -6.19 1.25
N VAL A 599 31.73 -7.04 0.67
CA VAL A 599 31.77 -8.46 0.99
C VAL A 599 32.04 -8.54 2.49
N GLN A 600 30.99 -8.82 3.28
CA GLN A 600 31.07 -9.07 4.72
C GLN A 600 31.44 -10.52 4.98
#